data_AF-A0A316TA46-F1
#
_entry.id   AF-A0A316TA46-F1
#
_cell.length_a   1.000
_cell.length_b   1.000
_cell.length_c   1.000
_cell.angle_alpha   90.00
_cell.angle_beta   90.00
_cell.angle_gamma   90.00
#
_symmetry.space_group_name_H-M   'P 1'
#
loop_
_entity.id
_entity.type
_entity.pdbx_description
1 polymer ?
#
loop_
_entity_poly.entity_id
_entity_poly.type
_entity_poly.pdbx_seq_one_letter_code
_entity_poly.pdbx_strand_id
1 'polypeptide(L)' 'FETSIQPYEDCCTVFTPKHPKTRPQLKFVELAESKFDFEPLLDEAVENTTMEVKRMELY' A
#
# COMPACT_ATOMS: atom_id res chain seq x y z
N PHE A 1 18.81 9.75 0.78
CA PHE A 1 18.33 9.40 2.14
C PHE A 1 17.55 10.55 2.78
N GLU A 2 17.92 11.82 2.54
CA GLU A 2 17.21 13.01 3.07
C GLU A 2 15.68 13.04 2.83
N THR A 3 15.21 12.65 1.65
CA THR A 3 13.76 12.71 1.34
C THR A 3 12.95 11.68 2.11
N SER A 4 13.48 10.46 2.29
CA SER A 4 12.74 9.35 2.91
C SER A 4 12.62 9.46 4.43
N ILE A 5 13.39 10.33 5.06
CA ILE A 5 13.38 10.54 6.52
C ILE A 5 12.52 11.74 6.95
N GLN A 6 11.80 12.36 6.01
CA GLN A 6 10.96 13.52 6.29
C GLN A 6 9.76 13.10 7.17
N PRO A 7 9.36 13.93 8.17
CA PRO A 7 8.35 13.57 9.17
C PRO A 7 6.92 13.77 8.67
N TYR A 8 6.61 13.24 7.50
CA TYR A 8 5.25 13.22 6.98
C TYR A 8 4.50 11.98 7.47
N GLU A 9 3.19 12.12 7.68
CA GLU A 9 2.33 10.97 7.99
C GLU A 9 2.37 9.98 6.82
N ASP A 10 2.74 8.74 7.15
CA ASP A 10 2.75 7.63 6.21
C ASP A 10 1.49 6.77 6.36
N CYS A 11 1.30 5.81 5.45
CA CYS A 11 0.14 4.92 5.48
C CYS A 11 0.05 4.12 6.80
N CYS A 12 1.19 3.82 7.42
CA CYS A 12 1.24 3.16 8.72
C CYS A 12 0.67 4.08 9.81
N THR A 13 0.99 5.37 9.81
CA THR A 13 0.47 6.31 10.81
C THR A 13 -1.05 6.46 10.71
N VAL A 14 -1.59 6.51 9.50
CA VAL A 14 -3.03 6.76 9.26
C VAL A 14 -3.89 5.49 9.42
N PHE A 15 -3.40 4.34 8.96
CA PHE A 15 -4.20 3.11 8.85
C PHE A 15 -3.84 2.01 9.86
N THR A 16 -2.86 2.23 10.75
CA THR A 16 -2.49 1.19 11.74
C THR A 16 -3.64 0.91 12.72
N PRO A 17 -4.11 -0.34 12.81
CA PRO A 17 -5.08 -0.73 13.83
C PRO A 17 -4.41 -0.71 15.22
N LYS A 18 -5.20 -0.50 16.29
CA LYS A 18 -4.69 -0.44 17.69
C LYS A 18 -3.82 -1.63 18.11
N HIS A 19 -4.06 -2.81 17.53
CA HIS A 19 -3.33 -4.04 17.85
C HIS A 19 -2.88 -4.75 16.55
N PRO A 20 -1.80 -4.26 15.90
CA PRO A 20 -1.35 -4.82 14.65
C PRO A 20 -0.73 -6.21 14.85
N LYS A 21 -1.03 -7.14 13.93
CA LYS A 21 -0.45 -8.48 13.95
C LYS A 21 0.87 -8.47 13.18
N THR A 22 2.00 -8.50 13.88
CA THR A 22 3.35 -8.47 13.26
C THR A 22 3.72 -9.77 12.54
N ARG A 23 3.03 -10.88 12.82
CA ARG A 23 3.20 -12.18 12.18
C ARG A 23 1.83 -12.76 11.82
N PRO A 24 1.17 -12.26 10.76
CA PRO A 24 -0.11 -12.80 10.30
C PRO A 24 0.08 -14.22 9.75
N GLN A 25 -0.92 -15.08 9.93
CA GLN A 25 -0.95 -16.38 9.26
C GLN A 25 -1.79 -16.23 7.99
N LEU A 26 -1.29 -16.72 6.85
CA LEU A 26 -1.90 -16.54 5.54
C LEU A 26 -3.40 -16.89 5.52
N LYS A 27 -3.78 -18.02 6.12
CA LYS A 27 -5.19 -18.46 6.22
C LYS A 27 -6.15 -17.42 6.81
N PHE A 28 -5.67 -16.55 7.70
CA PHE A 28 -6.50 -15.51 8.32
C PHE A 28 -6.55 -14.24 7.46
N VAL A 29 -5.52 -14.00 6.64
CA VAL A 29 -5.49 -12.91 5.66
C VAL A 29 -6.51 -13.19 4.56
N GLU A 30 -6.45 -14.38 3.94
CA GLU A 30 -7.38 -14.81 2.89
C GLU A 30 -8.84 -14.82 3.39
N LEU A 31 -9.06 -15.27 4.63
CA LEU A 31 -10.38 -15.24 5.26
C LEU A 31 -10.87 -13.80 5.52
N ALA A 32 -9.98 -12.85 5.77
CA ALA A 32 -10.37 -11.45 5.95
C ALA A 32 -10.68 -10.80 4.60
N GLU A 33 -9.85 -11.05 3.58
CA GLU A 33 -10.01 -10.53 2.22
C GLU A 33 -11.29 -11.03 1.56
N SER A 34 -11.66 -12.30 1.76
CA SER A 34 -12.90 -12.88 1.19
C SER A 34 -14.21 -12.29 1.75
N LYS A 35 -14.17 -11.44 2.78
CA LYS A 35 -15.37 -10.81 3.36
C LYS A 35 -15.83 -9.56 2.60
N PHE A 36 -15.02 -9.07 1.67
CA PHE A 36 -15.30 -7.86 0.94
C PHE A 36 -14.89 -8.04 -0.52
N ASP A 37 -15.73 -7.57 -1.44
CA ASP A 37 -15.42 -7.60 -2.86
C ASP A 37 -14.52 -6.42 -3.22
N PHE A 38 -13.22 -6.68 -3.33
CA PHE A 38 -12.23 -5.66 -3.67
C PHE A 38 -12.10 -5.42 -5.17
N GLU A 39 -12.63 -6.30 -6.03
CA GLU A 39 -12.41 -6.23 -7.49
C GLU A 39 -12.74 -4.84 -8.08
N PRO A 40 -13.90 -4.21 -7.77
CA PRO A 40 -14.21 -2.89 -8.32
C PRO A 40 -13.23 -1.79 -7.89
N LEU A 41 -12.71 -1.87 -6.66
CA LEU A 41 -11.75 -0.90 -6.13
C LEU A 41 -10.36 -1.10 -6.74
N LEU A 42 -9.98 -2.35 -6.99
CA LEU A 42 -8.73 -2.68 -7.66
C LEU A 42 -8.76 -2.19 -9.11
N ASP A 43 -9.85 -2.43 -9.82
CA ASP A 43 -10.06 -1.93 -11.19
C ASP A 43 -9.95 -0.41 -11.24
N GLU A 44 -10.65 0.29 -10.35
CA GLU A 44 -10.59 1.76 -10.26
C GLU A 44 -9.16 2.26 -9.96
N ALA A 45 -8.44 1.61 -9.04
CA ALA A 45 -7.08 2.00 -8.68
C ALA A 45 -6.10 1.81 -9.84
N VAL A 46 -6.25 0.72 -10.59
CA VAL A 46 -5.40 0.43 -11.77
C VAL A 46 -5.72 1.39 -12.91
N GLU A 47 -7.00 1.63 -13.20
CA GLU A 47 -7.43 2.56 -14.26
C GLU A 47 -6.90 3.99 -14.03
N ASN A 48 -6.83 4.43 -12.78
CA ASN A 48 -6.37 5.76 -12.41
C ASN A 48 -4.85 5.90 -12.22
N THR A 49 -4.06 4.86 -12.54
CA THR A 49 -2.59 4.92 -12.41
C THR A 49 -1.95 5.85 -13.45
N THR A 50 -0.97 6.65 -13.03
CA THR A 50 -0.16 7.49 -13.93
C THR A 50 1.25 6.93 -14.11
N MET A 51 1.77 7.00 -15.34
CA MET A 51 3.12 6.52 -15.67
C MET A 51 4.05 7.70 -15.96
N GLU A 52 5.15 7.77 -15.21
CA GLU A 52 6.22 8.74 -15.43
C GLU A 52 7.51 8.05 -15.85
N VAL A 53 8.04 8.43 -17.02
CA VAL A 53 9.33 7.93 -17.50
C VAL A 53 10.41 8.95 -17.15
N LYS A 54 11.26 8.62 -16.17
CA LYS A 54 12.42 9.44 -15.82
C LYS A 54 13.61 9.02 -16.67
N ARG A 55 14.18 9.97 -17.40
CA ARG A 55 15.42 9.76 -18.14
C ARG A 55 16.54 9.61 -17.12
N MET A 56 17.15 8.42 -17.03
CA MET A 56 18.34 8.26 -16.21
C MET A 56 19.50 8.98 -16.91
N GLU A 57 20.01 10.03 -16.27
CA GLU A 57 21.28 10.60 -16.66
C GLU A 57 22.37 9.61 -16.20
N LEU A 58 23.09 9.05 -17.17
CA LEU A 58 24.27 8.23 -16.91
C LEU A 58 25.37 9.15 -16.38
N TYR A 59 25.83 8.89 -15.15
CA TYR A 59 27.06 9.47 -14.61
C TYR A 59 28.28 8.78 -15.22
#